data_AF-A0A9P1NMS9-F1
#
_entry.id   AF-A0A9P1NMS9-F1
#
_cell.length_a   1.000
_cell.length_b   1.000
_cell.length_c   1.000
_cell.angle_alpha   90.00
_cell.angle_beta   90.00
_cell.angle_gamma   90.00
#
_symmetry.space_group_name_H-M   'P 1'
#
loop_
_entity.id
_entity.type
_entity.pdbx_description
1 polymer ?
#
loop_
_entity_poly.entity_id
_entity_poly.type
_entity_poly.pdbx_seq_one_letter_code
_entity_poly.pdbx_strand_id
1 'polypeptide(L)'
;MAALAQLNAAALLAREGKTAEAVAVYDTLSNNAGAAAVYRELAALLSVMHQLDSGDPAQLQARLQPLTADANPWRFSAREMSAVLAARAGDKERARTLFQQLADDSQAPAGVRSRAADLATLYGKS
;
A
#
# COMPACT_ATOMS: atom_id res chain seq x y z
N MET A 1 11.26 -18.66 -8.15
CA MET A 1 11.36 -17.77 -9.34
C MET A 1 9.99 -17.42 -9.94
N ALA A 2 8.99 -18.32 -9.96
CA ALA A 2 7.67 -18.02 -10.53
C ALA A 2 6.99 -16.74 -9.97
N ALA A 3 7.01 -16.54 -8.65
CA ALA A 3 6.42 -15.34 -8.04
C ALA A 3 7.07 -14.02 -8.53
N LEU A 4 8.40 -13.99 -8.65
CA LEU A 4 9.10 -12.80 -9.15
C LEU A 4 8.76 -12.53 -10.62
N ALA A 5 8.63 -13.57 -11.44
CA ALA A 5 8.21 -13.44 -12.83
C ALA A 5 6.79 -12.86 -12.93
N GLN A 6 5.85 -13.32 -12.08
CA GLN A 6 4.48 -12.79 -12.03
C GLN A 6 4.45 -11.31 -11.59
N LEU A 7 5.24 -10.93 -10.58
CA LEU A 7 5.36 -9.54 -10.15
C LEU A 7 5.88 -8.65 -11.29
N ASN A 8 6.90 -9.09 -12.02
CA ASN A 8 7.45 -8.35 -13.15
C ASN A 8 6.45 -8.24 -14.31
N ALA A 9 5.71 -9.32 -14.60
CA ALA A 9 4.66 -9.30 -15.63
C ALA A 9 3.54 -8.31 -15.29
N ALA A 10 3.07 -8.31 -14.03
CA ALA A 10 2.08 -7.34 -13.56
C ALA A 10 2.60 -5.90 -13.64
N ALA A 11 3.87 -5.68 -13.26
CA ALA A 11 4.49 -4.36 -13.35
C ALA A 11 4.59 -3.85 -14.80
N LEU A 12 4.82 -4.74 -15.78
CA LEU A 12 4.81 -4.38 -17.19
C LEU A 12 3.41 -3.98 -17.68
N LEU A 13 2.39 -4.77 -17.33
CA LEU A 13 0.99 -4.44 -17.64
C LEU A 13 0.59 -3.07 -17.08
N ALA A 14 0.97 -2.77 -15.84
CA ALA A 14 0.70 -1.49 -15.22
C ALA A 14 1.38 -0.33 -15.97
N ARG A 15 2.62 -0.51 -16.44
CA ARG A 15 3.35 0.49 -17.25
C ARG A 15 2.70 0.74 -18.61
N GLU A 16 2.04 -0.28 -19.17
CA GLU A 16 1.26 -0.17 -20.41
C GLU A 16 -0.13 0.46 -20.20
N GLY A 17 -0.47 0.88 -18.98
CA GLY A 17 -1.79 1.41 -18.63
C GLY A 17 -2.88 0.34 -18.47
N LYS A 18 -2.51 -0.94 -18.53
CA LYS A 18 -3.41 -2.08 -18.33
C LYS A 18 -3.57 -2.39 -16.85
N THR A 19 -4.01 -1.40 -16.08
CA THR A 19 -4.08 -1.46 -14.62
C THR A 19 -4.96 -2.61 -14.13
N ALA A 20 -6.11 -2.85 -14.76
CA ALA A 20 -7.00 -3.95 -14.38
C ALA A 20 -6.34 -5.33 -14.56
N GLU A 21 -5.60 -5.52 -15.67
CA GLU A 21 -4.86 -6.76 -15.93
C GLU A 21 -3.71 -6.94 -14.94
N ALA A 22 -2.98 -5.87 -14.62
CA ALA A 22 -1.94 -5.90 -13.60
C ALA A 22 -2.48 -6.29 -12.22
N VAL A 23 -3.60 -5.67 -11.80
CA VAL A 23 -4.28 -5.97 -10.55
C VAL A 23 -4.71 -7.44 -10.51
N ALA A 24 -5.26 -7.99 -11.59
CA ALA A 24 -5.65 -9.40 -11.65
C ALA A 24 -4.45 -10.35 -11.43
N VAL A 25 -3.28 -10.04 -11.99
CA VAL A 25 -2.06 -10.83 -11.78
C VAL A 25 -1.57 -10.71 -10.34
N TYR A 26 -1.55 -9.50 -9.77
CA TYR A 26 -1.17 -9.31 -8.37
C TYR A 26 -2.12 -10.03 -7.41
N ASP A 27 -3.43 -9.96 -7.65
CA ASP A 27 -4.44 -10.63 -6.83
C ASP A 27 -4.27 -12.15 -6.88
N THR A 28 -4.03 -12.70 -8.07
CA THR A 28 -3.75 -14.13 -8.26
C THR A 28 -2.53 -14.57 -7.44
N LEU A 29 -1.44 -13.80 -7.47
CA LEU A 29 -0.25 -14.11 -6.68
C LEU A 29 -0.50 -13.95 -5.16
N SER A 30 -1.23 -12.92 -4.74
CA SER A 30 -1.53 -12.69 -3.33
C SER A 30 -2.32 -13.84 -2.68
N ASN A 31 -3.17 -14.50 -3.47
CA ASN A 31 -3.99 -15.63 -3.05
C ASN A 31 -3.32 -17.01 -3.25
N ASN A 32 -2.12 -17.07 -3.83
CA ASN A 32 -1.45 -18.34 -4.12
C ASN A 32 -0.74 -18.90 -2.88
N ALA A 33 -1.38 -19.85 -2.17
CA ALA A 33 -0.83 -20.48 -0.97
C ALA A 33 0.54 -21.15 -1.18
N GLY A 34 0.90 -21.54 -2.42
CA GLY A 34 2.20 -22.12 -2.76
C GLY A 34 3.34 -21.10 -2.91
N ALA A 35 3.05 -19.80 -2.98
CA ALA A 35 4.06 -18.75 -3.03
C ALA A 35 4.53 -18.35 -1.62
N ALA A 36 5.81 -17.97 -1.47
CA ALA A 36 6.32 -17.50 -0.18
C ALA A 36 5.57 -16.23 0.29
N ALA A 37 5.30 -16.13 1.59
CA ALA A 37 4.47 -15.07 2.18
C ALA A 37 4.91 -13.67 1.77
N VAL A 38 6.22 -13.39 1.80
CA VAL A 38 6.78 -12.08 1.40
C VAL A 38 6.37 -11.63 0.00
N TYR A 39 6.25 -12.56 -0.96
CA TYR A 39 5.82 -12.23 -2.32
C TYR A 39 4.31 -12.06 -2.44
N ARG A 40 3.53 -12.84 -1.68
CA ARG A 40 2.07 -12.69 -1.66
C ARG A 40 1.66 -11.35 -1.07
N GLU A 41 2.31 -10.97 0.02
CA GLU A 41 2.09 -9.71 0.71
C GLU A 41 2.52 -8.51 -0.15
N LEU A 42 3.67 -8.61 -0.83
CA LEU A 42 4.08 -7.62 -1.80
C LEU A 42 3.07 -7.49 -2.95
N ALA A 43 2.55 -8.61 -3.45
CA ALA A 43 1.52 -8.59 -4.49
C ALA A 43 0.23 -7.90 -4.00
N ALA A 44 -0.19 -8.17 -2.75
CA ALA A 44 -1.34 -7.48 -2.15
C ALA A 44 -1.12 -5.96 -2.08
N LEU A 45 0.08 -5.50 -1.70
CA LEU A 45 0.43 -4.07 -1.66
C LEU A 45 0.41 -3.44 -3.04
N LEU A 46 1.03 -4.08 -4.03
CA LEU A 46 1.07 -3.55 -5.40
C LEU A 46 -0.33 -3.51 -6.02
N SER A 47 -1.16 -4.50 -5.73
CA SER A 47 -2.57 -4.50 -6.13
C SER A 47 -3.32 -3.30 -5.52
N VAL A 48 -3.17 -3.04 -4.22
CA VAL A 48 -3.80 -1.89 -3.56
C VAL A 48 -3.24 -0.58 -4.09
N MET A 49 -1.93 -0.47 -4.29
CA MET A 49 -1.26 0.71 -4.84
C MET A 49 -1.86 1.14 -6.18
N HIS A 50 -2.11 0.18 -7.07
CA HIS A 50 -2.73 0.42 -8.38
C HIS A 50 -4.22 0.73 -8.33
N GLN A 51 -4.85 0.61 -7.16
CA GLN A 51 -6.27 0.88 -6.94
C GLN A 51 -6.50 2.06 -5.98
N LEU A 52 -5.45 2.69 -5.45
CA LEU A 52 -5.56 3.74 -4.41
C LEU A 52 -6.56 4.84 -4.76
N ASP A 53 -6.57 5.29 -6.02
CA ASP A 53 -7.40 6.41 -6.47
C ASP A 53 -8.82 5.99 -6.88
N SER A 54 -9.04 4.72 -7.22
CA SER A 54 -10.27 4.26 -7.91
C SER A 54 -11.05 3.18 -7.15
N GLY A 55 -10.39 2.31 -6.38
CA GLY A 55 -11.04 1.20 -5.67
C GLY A 55 -11.89 1.66 -4.49
N ASP A 56 -12.61 0.76 -3.83
CA ASP A 56 -13.35 1.13 -2.62
C ASP A 56 -12.38 1.31 -1.42
N PRO A 57 -12.35 2.48 -0.74
CA PRO A 57 -11.41 2.71 0.36
C PRO A 57 -11.49 1.66 1.48
N ALA A 58 -12.70 1.22 1.84
CA ALA A 58 -12.89 0.28 2.94
C ALA A 58 -12.37 -1.12 2.58
N GLN A 59 -12.64 -1.59 1.35
CA GLN A 59 -12.11 -2.86 0.86
C GLN A 59 -10.57 -2.84 0.77
N LEU A 60 -9.99 -1.76 0.23
CA LEU A 60 -8.54 -1.63 0.15
C LEU A 60 -7.90 -1.55 1.53
N GLN A 61 -8.54 -0.86 2.49
CA GLN A 61 -8.09 -0.79 3.88
C GLN A 61 -8.09 -2.18 4.53
N ALA A 62 -9.13 -2.97 4.30
CA ALA A 62 -9.21 -4.34 4.82
C ALA A 62 -8.09 -5.24 4.27
N ARG A 63 -7.69 -5.06 3.00
CA ARG A 63 -6.57 -5.79 2.40
C ARG A 63 -5.22 -5.40 3.00
N LEU A 64 -5.04 -4.14 3.38
CA LEU A 64 -3.80 -3.66 3.99
C LEU A 64 -3.67 -4.02 5.47
N GLN A 65 -4.79 -4.17 6.19
CA GLN A 65 -4.82 -4.33 7.64
C GLN A 65 -3.84 -5.39 8.17
N PRO A 66 -3.75 -6.61 7.61
CA PRO A 66 -2.80 -7.63 8.07
C PRO A 66 -1.34 -7.23 7.91
N LEU A 67 -1.04 -6.38 6.91
CA LEU A 67 0.31 -5.95 6.56
C LEU A 67 0.80 -4.80 7.43
N THR A 68 -0.09 -4.14 8.18
CA THR A 68 0.29 -3.01 9.07
C THR A 68 0.92 -3.45 10.40
N ALA A 69 0.93 -4.74 10.70
CA ALA A 69 1.47 -5.31 11.93
C ALA A 69 2.97 -5.00 12.10
N ASP A 70 3.43 -4.76 13.33
CA ASP A 70 4.81 -4.34 13.63
C ASP A 70 5.89 -5.31 13.12
N ALA A 71 5.59 -6.61 13.12
CA ALA A 71 6.50 -7.64 12.64
C ALA A 71 6.53 -7.77 11.11
N ASN A 72 5.58 -7.17 10.39
CA ASN A 72 5.51 -7.31 8.94
C ASN A 72 6.59 -6.44 8.26
N PRO A 73 7.36 -6.99 7.30
CA PRO A 73 8.40 -6.23 6.60
C PRO A 73 7.85 -5.06 5.78
N TRP A 74 6.58 -5.12 5.39
CA TRP A 74 5.93 -4.12 4.55
C TRP A 74 5.08 -3.09 5.31
N ARG A 75 5.12 -3.11 6.65
CA ARG A 75 4.24 -2.30 7.50
C ARG A 75 4.24 -0.81 7.19
N PHE A 76 5.38 -0.23 6.85
CA PHE A 76 5.47 1.20 6.58
C PHE A 76 4.76 1.60 5.30
N SER A 77 4.91 0.81 4.23
CA SER A 77 4.16 1.00 2.99
C SER A 77 2.66 0.78 3.21
N ALA A 78 2.27 -0.26 3.97
CA ALA A 78 0.88 -0.52 4.29
C ALA A 78 0.23 0.62 5.11
N ARG A 79 0.96 1.16 6.10
CA ARG A 79 0.51 2.30 6.92
C ARG A 79 0.40 3.58 6.10
N GLU A 80 1.37 3.84 5.23
CA GLU A 80 1.31 5.01 4.32
C GLU A 80 0.09 4.93 3.40
N MET A 81 -0.12 3.78 2.74
CA MET A 81 -1.30 3.57 1.89
C MET A 81 -2.60 3.64 2.69
N SER A 82 -2.63 3.15 3.93
CA SER A 82 -3.78 3.29 4.83
C SER A 82 -4.11 4.75 5.15
N ALA A 83 -3.09 5.59 5.32
CA ALA A 83 -3.26 7.03 5.54
C ALA A 83 -3.84 7.74 4.29
N VAL A 84 -3.36 7.35 3.10
CA VAL A 84 -3.91 7.82 1.82
C VAL A 84 -5.39 7.43 1.67
N LEU A 85 -5.74 6.18 1.99
CA LEU A 85 -7.12 5.71 1.92
C LEU A 85 -8.04 6.42 2.92
N ALA A 86 -7.56 6.71 4.13
CA ALA A 86 -8.30 7.53 5.10
C ALA A 86 -8.62 8.93 4.54
N ALA A 87 -7.64 9.57 3.90
CA ALA A 87 -7.85 10.88 3.26
C ALA A 87 -8.88 10.79 2.13
N ARG A 88 -8.82 9.74 1.31
CA ARG A 88 -9.76 9.51 0.20
C ARG A 88 -11.17 9.19 0.68
N ALA A 89 -11.31 8.59 1.87
CA ALA A 89 -12.59 8.41 2.55
C ALA A 89 -13.15 9.70 3.19
N GLY A 90 -12.43 10.83 3.07
CA GLY A 90 -12.83 12.12 3.65
C GLY A 90 -12.35 12.34 5.09
N ASP A 91 -11.72 11.34 5.70
CA ASP A 91 -11.22 11.41 7.07
C ASP A 91 -9.79 12.00 7.11
N LYS A 92 -9.72 13.31 6.88
CA LYS A 92 -8.44 14.07 6.86
C LYS A 92 -7.73 14.05 8.21
N GLU A 93 -8.47 14.04 9.31
CA GLU A 93 -7.90 13.98 10.66
C GLU A 93 -7.21 12.63 10.91
N ARG A 94 -7.86 11.53 10.51
CA ARG A 94 -7.24 10.20 10.59
C ARG A 94 -6.03 10.10 9.68
N ALA A 95 -6.12 10.60 8.46
CA ALA A 95 -5.00 10.63 7.53
C ALA A 95 -3.80 11.38 8.13
N ARG A 96 -4.02 12.60 8.62
CA ARG A 96 -2.99 13.41 9.31
C ARG A 96 -2.34 12.63 10.45
N THR A 97 -3.16 12.02 11.32
CA THR A 97 -2.68 11.26 12.47
C THR A 97 -1.76 10.11 12.03
N LEU A 98 -2.18 9.34 11.03
CA LEU A 98 -1.40 8.21 10.52
C LEU A 98 -0.10 8.65 9.85
N PHE A 99 -0.12 9.73 9.07
CA PHE A 99 1.09 10.31 8.48
C PHE A 99 2.05 10.85 9.54
N GLN A 100 1.55 11.51 10.58
CA GLN A 100 2.36 11.99 11.69
C GLN A 100 3.06 10.84 12.42
N GLN A 101 2.31 9.78 12.76
CA GLN A 101 2.87 8.56 13.36
C GLN A 101 3.99 7.96 12.51
N LEU A 102 3.82 7.94 11.19
CA LEU A 102 4.81 7.40 10.27
C LEU A 102 6.05 8.31 10.13
N ALA A 103 5.87 9.64 10.20
CA ALA A 103 6.96 10.60 10.20
C ALA A 103 7.83 10.50 11.46
N ASP A 104 7.18 10.27 12.62
CA ASP A 104 7.82 10.20 13.93
C ASP A 104 8.45 8.82 14.23
N ASP A 105 8.11 7.78 13.45
CA ASP A 105 8.64 6.43 13.63
C ASP A 105 10.09 6.32 13.11
N SER A 106 11.04 6.31 14.04
CA SER A 106 12.49 6.18 13.75
C SER A 106 12.87 4.90 12.96
N GLN A 107 12.04 3.85 13.00
CA GLN A 107 12.27 2.62 12.27
C GLN A 107 11.80 2.69 10.81
N ALA A 108 10.94 3.65 10.46
CA ALA A 108 10.49 3.83 9.09
C ALA A 108 11.64 4.32 8.20
N PRO A 109 11.76 3.87 6.93
CA PRO A 109 12.77 4.38 6.01
C PRO A 109 12.71 5.89 5.83
N ALA A 110 13.85 6.56 5.68
CA ALA A 110 13.94 8.03 5.63
C ALA A 110 13.03 8.67 4.56
N GLY A 111 12.96 8.07 3.36
CA GLY A 111 12.08 8.55 2.30
C GLY A 111 10.59 8.43 2.64
N VAL A 112 10.20 7.41 3.40
CA VAL A 112 8.83 7.23 3.90
C VAL A 112 8.51 8.31 4.93
N ARG A 113 9.39 8.52 5.91
CA ARG A 113 9.21 9.56 6.93
C ARG A 113 9.08 10.96 6.32
N SER A 114 9.93 11.28 5.34
CA SER A 114 9.92 12.57 4.66
C SER A 114 8.57 12.82 3.97
N ARG A 115 8.09 11.88 3.13
CA ARG A 115 6.78 12.01 2.49
C ARG A 115 5.65 12.09 3.52
N ALA A 116 5.72 11.29 4.58
CA ALA A 116 4.69 11.29 5.61
C ALA A 116 4.63 12.64 6.34
N ALA A 117 5.76 13.28 6.63
CA ALA A 117 5.79 14.61 7.23
C ALA A 117 5.14 15.68 6.32
N ASP A 118 5.44 15.63 5.02
CA ASP A 118 4.84 16.52 4.02
C ASP A 118 3.31 16.33 3.95
N LEU A 119 2.85 15.08 3.93
CA LEU A 119 1.43 14.73 3.89
C LEU A 119 0.70 15.05 5.20
N ALA A 120 1.33 14.85 6.36
CA ALA A 120 0.77 15.27 7.64
C ALA A 120 0.56 16.79 7.69
N THR A 121 1.51 17.55 7.15
CA THR A 121 1.39 19.01 7.02
C THR A 121 0.27 19.40 6.06
N LEU A 122 0.15 18.71 4.92
CA LEU A 122 -0.92 18.95 3.93
C LEU A 122 -2.31 18.78 4.55
N TYR A 123 -2.55 17.67 5.25
CA TYR A 123 -3.85 17.39 5.87
C TYR A 123 -4.09 18.15 7.17
N GLY A 124 -3.08 18.86 7.69
CA GLY A 124 -3.18 19.69 8.87
C GLY A 124 -3.52 21.16 8.63
N LYS A 125 -3.50 21.61 7.38
CA LYS A 125 -3.92 22.95 6.98
C LYS A 125 -5.43 22.93 6.73
N SER A 126 -6.18 23.47 7.68
CA SER A 126 -7.63 23.74 7.60
C SER A 126 -7.87 25.18 7.17
#